data_AF-V5C1Z5-F1
#
_entry.id   AF-V5C1Z5-F1
#
_cell.length_a   1.000
_cell.length_b   1.000
_cell.length_c   1.000
_cell.angle_alpha   90.00
_cell.angle_beta   90.00
_cell.angle_gamma   90.00
#
_symmetry.space_group_name_H-M   'P 1'
#
loop_
_entity.id
_entity.type
_entity.pdbx_description
1 polymer ?
#
loop_
_entity_poly.entity_id
_entity_poly.type
_entity_poly.pdbx_seq_one_letter_code
_entity_poly.pdbx_strand_id
1 'polypeptide(L)'
;MRSRLLVIGAGELGTACALSLLANMRGRDARAGDVVTMCARDREYLQELEHGSKTFRLFGNNIRVPSQMCFQALGKEMAEEAFHCEASLLCVPVSCFAEGNGDTPREKASAGVCDCLGRHADAPIFVFGRGFSRDGLTPVEELNRVIRPRPSKLVVVSGPLFAKEWAAASVQENTTSKSSSHAASSNSGVSIAFAMADATDAETLQAVKDISQRLWCRESVTWLKEPKSFRPSFTC
;
A
#
# COMPACT_ATOMS: atom_id res chain seq x y z
N MET A 1 -20.73 6.83 -0.73
CA MET A 1 -19.44 7.34 -0.19
C MET A 1 -18.34 6.89 -1.13
N ARG A 2 -17.36 7.75 -1.44
CA ARG A 2 -16.18 7.39 -2.24
C ARG A 2 -15.20 6.61 -1.34
N SER A 3 -14.79 5.40 -1.73
CA SER A 3 -13.73 4.69 -1.01
C SER A 3 -12.38 5.22 -1.47
N ARG A 4 -11.48 5.47 -0.52
CA ARG A 4 -10.13 5.97 -0.80
C ARG A 4 -9.10 4.93 -0.39
N LEU A 5 -8.19 4.61 -1.32
CA LEU A 5 -6.98 3.85 -1.00
C LEU A 5 -5.80 4.81 -0.91
N LEU A 6 -5.03 4.70 0.16
CA LEU A 6 -3.86 5.54 0.39
C LEU A 6 -2.60 4.73 0.10
N VAL A 7 -1.78 5.18 -0.84
CA VAL A 7 -0.46 4.60 -1.10
C VAL A 7 0.59 5.57 -0.57
N ILE A 8 1.21 5.22 0.55
CA ILE A 8 2.24 6.04 1.19
C ILE A 8 3.60 5.63 0.62
N GLY A 9 4.18 6.54 -0.17
CA GLY A 9 5.44 6.36 -0.87
C GLY A 9 5.29 6.51 -2.38
N ALA A 10 6.02 7.47 -2.98
CA ALA A 10 6.06 7.69 -4.42
C ALA A 10 7.31 7.07 -5.08
N GLY A 11 7.92 6.07 -4.44
CA GLY A 11 9.02 5.30 -5.04
C GLY A 11 8.51 4.24 -6.02
N GLU A 12 9.42 3.40 -6.51
CA GLU A 12 9.10 2.30 -7.44
C GLU A 12 8.00 1.40 -6.90
N LEU A 13 8.14 0.89 -5.67
CA LEU A 13 7.17 -0.03 -5.07
C LEU A 13 5.80 0.61 -4.90
N GLY A 14 5.73 1.85 -4.40
CA GLY A 14 4.46 2.57 -4.23
C GLY A 14 3.80 2.89 -5.57
N THR A 15 4.58 3.24 -6.60
CA THR A 15 4.05 3.45 -7.95
C THR A 15 3.48 2.16 -8.54
N ALA A 16 4.22 1.06 -8.46
CA ALA A 16 3.73 -0.24 -8.92
C ALA A 16 2.45 -0.67 -8.17
N CYS A 17 2.43 -0.46 -6.86
CA CYS A 17 1.28 -0.75 -6.02
C CYS A 17 0.04 0.06 -6.41
N ALA A 18 0.20 1.38 -6.61
CA ALA A 18 -0.88 2.25 -7.06
C ALA A 18 -1.43 1.83 -8.44
N LEU A 19 -0.54 1.53 -9.38
CA LEU A 19 -0.93 1.06 -10.72
C LEU A 19 -1.69 -0.28 -10.65
N SER A 20 -1.22 -1.21 -9.81
CA SER A 20 -1.89 -2.51 -9.59
C SER A 20 -3.28 -2.33 -9.00
N LEU A 21 -3.43 -1.49 -7.98
CA LEU A 21 -4.74 -1.20 -7.39
C LEU A 21 -5.72 -0.64 -8.45
N LEU A 22 -5.25 0.30 -9.28
CA LEU A 22 -6.07 0.88 -10.34
C LEU A 22 -6.47 -0.14 -11.41
N ALA A 23 -5.59 -1.07 -11.76
CA ALA A 23 -5.90 -2.14 -12.70
C ALA A 23 -6.99 -3.07 -12.13
N ASN A 24 -6.89 -3.42 -10.84
CA ASN A 24 -7.90 -4.23 -10.14
C ASN A 24 -9.23 -3.48 -9.96
N MET A 25 -9.19 -2.15 -9.81
CA MET A 25 -10.39 -1.29 -9.73
C MET A 25 -11.17 -1.16 -11.03
N ARG A 26 -10.68 -1.64 -12.18
CA ARG A 26 -11.42 -1.57 -13.45
C ARG A 26 -12.33 -2.79 -13.69
N GLY A 27 -12.37 -3.73 -12.73
CA GLY A 27 -13.22 -4.93 -12.77
C GLY A 27 -14.71 -4.66 -12.53
N ARG A 28 -15.53 -5.73 -12.61
CA ARG A 28 -17.02 -5.67 -12.50
C ARG A 28 -17.56 -5.06 -11.21
N ASP A 29 -16.74 -5.00 -10.15
CA ASP A 29 -17.13 -4.51 -8.82
C ASP A 29 -16.51 -3.14 -8.47
N ALA A 30 -16.00 -2.42 -9.47
CA ALA A 30 -15.52 -1.05 -9.32
C ALA A 30 -16.62 -0.14 -8.74
N ARG A 31 -16.45 0.36 -7.51
CA ARG A 31 -17.42 1.32 -6.98
C ARG A 31 -17.19 2.65 -7.68
N ALA A 32 -18.26 3.25 -8.18
CA ALA A 32 -18.20 4.55 -8.83
C ALA A 32 -17.59 5.58 -7.85
N GLY A 33 -16.40 6.09 -8.18
CA GLY A 33 -15.70 7.10 -7.40
C GLY A 33 -14.59 6.59 -6.48
N ASP A 34 -14.15 5.34 -6.62
CA ASP A 34 -12.91 4.88 -5.97
C ASP A 34 -11.69 5.64 -6.51
N VAL A 35 -10.85 6.08 -5.58
CA VAL A 35 -9.66 6.89 -5.90
C VAL A 35 -8.44 6.32 -5.17
N VAL A 36 -7.33 6.22 -5.90
CA VAL A 36 -6.03 5.91 -5.32
C VAL A 36 -5.29 7.23 -5.09
N THR A 37 -5.03 7.56 -3.84
CA THR A 37 -4.22 8.73 -3.48
C THR A 37 -2.82 8.28 -3.14
N MET A 38 -1.84 8.78 -3.89
CA MET A 38 -0.43 8.62 -3.58
C MET A 38 0.04 9.74 -2.65
N CYS A 39 0.48 9.37 -1.46
CA CYS A 39 1.01 10.28 -0.46
C CYS A 39 2.54 10.19 -0.40
N ALA A 40 3.25 11.30 -0.56
CA ALA A 40 4.72 11.31 -0.45
C ALA A 40 5.27 12.63 0.09
N ARG A 41 6.56 12.61 0.47
CA ARG A 41 7.25 13.79 1.00
C ARG A 41 7.65 14.79 -0.11
N ASP A 42 8.01 14.27 -1.27
CA ASP A 42 8.53 15.06 -2.38
C ASP A 42 7.40 15.84 -3.06
N ARG A 43 7.22 17.09 -2.62
CA ARG A 43 6.13 17.96 -3.08
C ARG A 43 6.27 18.34 -4.55
N GLU A 44 7.50 18.60 -4.98
CA GLU A 44 7.80 18.99 -6.35
C GLU A 44 7.48 17.84 -7.28
N TYR A 45 7.93 16.62 -6.94
CA TYR A 45 7.62 15.45 -7.74
C TYR A 45 6.10 15.17 -7.83
N LEU A 46 5.37 15.29 -6.72
CA LEU A 46 3.90 15.12 -6.75
C LEU A 46 3.20 16.18 -7.60
N GLN A 47 3.65 17.45 -7.56
CA GLN A 47 3.13 18.50 -8.42
C GLN A 47 3.42 18.25 -9.90
N GLU A 48 4.60 17.72 -10.24
CA GLU A 48 4.92 17.30 -11.60
C GLU A 48 4.01 16.18 -12.10
N LEU A 49 3.65 15.22 -11.23
CA LEU A 49 2.72 14.15 -11.56
C LEU A 49 1.28 14.65 -11.76
N GLU A 50 0.85 15.64 -10.99
CA GLU A 50 -0.53 16.14 -11.03
C GLU A 50 -0.76 17.20 -12.12
N HIS A 51 0.15 18.16 -12.26
CA HIS A 51 -0.01 19.34 -13.12
C HIS A 51 1.08 19.48 -14.19
N GLY A 52 2.24 18.83 -14.01
CA GLY A 52 3.38 18.94 -14.91
C GLY A 52 3.40 17.88 -16.00
N SER A 53 4.44 17.02 -15.99
CA SER A 53 4.66 16.02 -17.03
C SER A 53 3.59 14.91 -17.05
N LYS A 54 2.89 14.69 -15.92
CA LYS A 54 1.90 13.63 -15.75
C LYS A 54 2.46 12.25 -16.11
N THR A 55 3.72 12.02 -15.75
CA THR A 55 4.45 10.77 -16.01
C THR A 55 5.25 10.35 -14.79
N PHE A 56 5.14 9.08 -14.41
CA PHE A 56 6.07 8.46 -13.50
C PHE A 56 7.43 8.32 -14.21
N ARG A 57 8.47 8.88 -13.59
CA ARG A 57 9.87 8.83 -14.07
C ARG A 57 10.59 7.54 -13.66
N LEU A 58 9.91 6.70 -12.89
CA LEU A 58 10.46 5.49 -12.30
C LEU A 58 10.56 4.38 -13.35
N PHE A 59 11.50 3.44 -13.17
CA PHE A 59 11.73 2.28 -14.04
C PHE A 59 12.41 2.51 -15.40
N GLY A 60 12.82 3.74 -15.71
CA GLY A 60 13.43 4.11 -17.00
C GLY A 60 12.43 4.19 -18.17
N ASN A 61 11.14 3.93 -17.91
CA ASN A 61 10.05 4.06 -18.85
C ASN A 61 9.09 5.13 -18.36
N ASN A 62 8.72 6.10 -19.21
CA ASN A 62 7.76 7.14 -18.85
C ASN A 62 6.33 6.57 -18.85
N ILE A 63 5.85 6.10 -17.70
CA ILE A 63 4.47 5.63 -17.53
C ILE A 63 3.57 6.84 -17.29
N ARG A 64 2.53 7.03 -18.12
CA ARG A 64 1.55 8.10 -17.91
C ARG A 64 0.73 7.87 -16.64
N VAL A 65 0.50 8.96 -15.90
CA VAL A 65 -0.33 8.97 -14.70
C VAL A 65 -1.79 8.70 -15.08
N PRO A 66 -2.44 7.66 -14.52
CA PRO A 66 -3.87 7.43 -14.72
C PRO A 66 -4.71 8.56 -14.11
N SER A 67 -5.83 8.92 -14.75
CA SER A 67 -6.71 10.03 -14.31
C SER A 67 -7.41 9.78 -12.98
N GLN A 68 -7.44 8.53 -12.52
CA GLN A 68 -8.04 8.12 -11.24
C GLN A 68 -7.08 8.29 -10.05
N MET A 69 -5.85 8.77 -10.29
CA MET A 69 -4.90 9.06 -9.22
C MET A 69 -5.07 10.48 -8.69
N CYS A 70 -4.95 10.60 -7.38
CA CYS A 70 -4.73 11.86 -6.69
C CYS A 70 -3.36 11.83 -6.01
N PHE A 71 -2.80 13.01 -5.78
CA PHE A 71 -1.49 13.15 -5.15
C PHE A 71 -1.60 14.02 -3.91
N GLN A 72 -0.81 13.68 -2.89
CA GLN A 72 -0.83 14.43 -1.66
C GLN A 72 0.53 14.49 -0.98
N ALA A 73 0.97 15.71 -0.70
CA ALA A 73 2.14 15.92 0.12
C ALA A 73 1.87 15.51 1.57
N LEU A 74 2.74 14.65 2.13
CA LEU A 74 2.73 14.34 3.56
C LEU A 74 3.00 15.61 4.39
N GLY A 75 2.37 15.70 5.55
CA GLY A 75 2.47 16.86 6.46
C GLY A 75 1.70 18.10 6.01
N LYS A 76 0.87 18.02 4.96
CA LYS A 76 -0.19 19.02 4.70
C LYS A 76 -1.50 18.54 5.32
N GLU A 77 -2.32 19.48 5.78
CA GLU A 77 -3.71 19.17 6.15
C GLU A 77 -4.42 18.54 4.95
N MET A 78 -5.04 17.38 5.20
CA MET A 78 -5.99 16.81 4.25
C MET A 78 -7.18 17.76 4.22
N ALA A 79 -7.70 18.10 3.04
CA ALA A 79 -9.00 18.77 2.98
C ALA A 79 -10.01 17.94 3.80
N GLU A 80 -10.77 18.59 4.68
CA GLU A 80 -11.75 17.99 5.62
C GLU A 80 -12.93 17.27 4.93
N GLU A 81 -12.81 16.94 3.65
CA GLU A 81 -13.80 16.12 2.99
C GLU A 81 -13.86 14.76 3.70
N ALA A 82 -15.07 14.39 4.13
CA ALA A 82 -15.37 13.15 4.85
C ALA A 82 -15.12 11.93 3.95
N PHE A 83 -13.85 11.57 3.79
CA PHE A 83 -13.44 10.39 3.06
C PHE A 83 -13.31 9.20 3.99
N HIS A 84 -13.97 8.11 3.63
CA HIS A 84 -13.71 6.82 4.24
C HIS A 84 -12.45 6.22 3.60
N CYS A 85 -11.37 6.16 4.37
CA CYS A 85 -10.18 5.41 3.98
C CYS A 85 -10.48 3.92 4.11
N GLU A 86 -10.46 3.20 3.00
CA GLU A 86 -10.76 1.77 2.98
C GLU A 86 -9.53 0.93 3.35
N ALA A 87 -8.35 1.34 2.91
CA ALA A 87 -7.08 0.75 3.30
C ALA A 87 -5.91 1.72 3.05
N SER A 88 -4.84 1.56 3.83
CA SER A 88 -3.56 2.25 3.65
C SER A 88 -2.47 1.25 3.26
N LEU A 89 -1.61 1.63 2.33
CA LEU A 89 -0.54 0.82 1.79
C LEU A 89 0.79 1.53 2.03
N LEU A 90 1.60 0.97 2.91
CA LEU A 90 2.84 1.58 3.36
C LEU A 90 4.01 1.02 2.53
N CYS A 91 4.41 1.80 1.52
CA CYS A 91 5.43 1.46 0.53
C CYS A 91 6.71 2.31 0.68
N VAL A 92 7.00 2.79 1.90
CA VAL A 92 8.25 3.50 2.23
C VAL A 92 9.17 2.62 3.08
N PRO A 93 10.50 2.88 3.07
CA PRO A 93 11.43 2.21 3.98
C PRO A 93 11.07 2.42 5.45
N VAL A 94 11.38 1.44 6.31
CA VAL A 94 11.15 1.53 7.76
C VAL A 94 11.82 2.75 8.42
N SER A 95 12.95 3.21 7.87
CA SER A 95 13.62 4.43 8.30
C SER A 95 12.81 5.71 8.10
N CYS A 96 11.70 5.65 7.35
CA CYS A 96 10.78 6.77 7.18
C CYS A 96 9.65 6.80 8.22
N PHE A 97 9.54 5.78 9.10
CA PHE A 97 8.49 5.69 10.11
C PHE A 97 8.84 6.47 11.38
N ALA A 98 10.10 6.42 11.79
CA ALA A 98 10.53 6.99 13.07
C ALA A 98 10.79 8.49 12.98
N GLU A 99 10.40 9.19 14.03
CA GLU A 99 10.84 10.56 14.31
C GLU A 99 12.26 10.54 14.87
N GLY A 100 13.16 11.31 14.25
CA GLY A 100 14.41 11.64 14.92
C GLY A 100 14.14 12.77 15.91
N ASN A 101 14.65 12.65 17.14
CA ASN A 101 14.51 13.64 18.21
C ASN A 101 15.34 14.92 17.97
N GLY A 102 15.60 15.32 16.73
CA GLY A 102 16.46 16.45 16.41
C GLY A 102 15.73 17.59 15.67
N ASP A 103 16.30 18.78 15.79
CA ASP A 103 15.81 20.03 15.19
C ASP A 103 16.09 20.17 13.68
N THR A 104 16.45 19.09 12.98
CA THR A 104 16.83 19.20 11.57
C THR A 104 15.63 19.06 10.62
N PRO A 105 15.66 19.68 9.41
CA PRO A 105 14.57 19.62 8.43
C PRO A 105 14.16 18.18 8.01
N ARG A 106 15.06 17.21 8.21
CA ARG A 106 14.86 15.79 7.89
C ARG A 106 13.96 15.09 8.91
N GLU A 107 13.82 15.64 10.12
CA GLU A 107 13.09 15.05 11.25
C GLU A 107 11.64 15.52 11.32
N LYS A 108 11.32 16.77 10.94
CA LYS A 108 9.94 17.24 10.68
C LYS A 108 9.19 16.45 9.60
N ALA A 109 9.91 15.67 8.78
CA ALA A 109 9.36 14.89 7.68
C ALA A 109 8.81 13.50 8.09
N SER A 110 9.14 13.04 9.31
CA SER A 110 8.71 11.75 9.88
C SER A 110 7.27 11.76 10.39
N ALA A 111 6.87 12.85 11.06
CA ALA A 111 5.51 13.11 11.56
C ALA A 111 4.44 12.87 10.49
N GLY A 112 4.68 13.28 9.24
CA GLY A 112 3.69 13.20 8.18
C GLY A 112 3.22 11.77 7.81
N VAL A 113 4.06 10.73 7.99
CA VAL A 113 3.65 9.34 7.72
C VAL A 113 2.78 8.82 8.85
N CYS A 114 3.24 9.00 10.09
CA CYS A 114 2.54 8.54 11.30
C CYS A 114 1.23 9.28 11.50
N ASP A 115 1.20 10.60 11.26
CA ASP A 115 -0.02 11.41 11.30
C ASP A 115 -1.05 10.94 10.27
N CYS A 116 -0.60 10.65 9.05
CA CYS A 116 -1.45 10.14 7.97
C CYS A 116 -2.08 8.80 8.36
N LEU A 117 -1.27 7.87 8.87
CA LEU A 117 -1.75 6.56 9.32
C LEU A 117 -2.62 6.66 10.57
N GLY A 118 -2.28 7.54 11.52
CA GLY A 118 -3.03 7.74 12.76
C GLY A 118 -4.47 8.21 12.50
N ARG A 119 -4.68 9.10 11.52
CA ARG A 119 -6.02 9.54 11.09
C ARG A 119 -6.87 8.41 10.48
N HIS A 120 -6.23 7.32 10.05
CA HIS A 120 -6.86 6.20 9.36
C HIS A 120 -6.57 4.86 10.05
N ALA A 121 -6.29 4.88 11.35
CA ALA A 121 -5.84 3.70 12.11
C ALA A 121 -6.89 2.57 12.19
N ASP A 122 -8.17 2.89 11.96
CA ASP A 122 -9.28 1.92 11.91
C ASP A 122 -9.33 1.13 10.59
N ALA A 123 -8.68 1.63 9.55
CA ALA A 123 -8.56 0.95 8.26
C ALA A 123 -7.39 -0.04 8.28
N PRO A 124 -7.45 -1.15 7.51
CA PRO A 124 -6.31 -2.04 7.33
C PRO A 124 -5.09 -1.31 6.79
N ILE A 125 -3.92 -1.58 7.37
CA ILE A 125 -2.64 -1.05 6.92
C ILE A 125 -1.80 -2.21 6.37
N PHE A 126 -1.58 -2.20 5.07
CA PHE A 126 -0.75 -3.15 4.35
C PHE A 126 0.70 -2.65 4.31
N VAL A 127 1.58 -3.32 5.04
CA VAL A 127 2.98 -2.95 5.24
C VAL A 127 3.86 -3.68 4.24
N PHE A 128 4.25 -2.98 3.18
CA PHE A 128 5.22 -3.47 2.17
C PHE A 128 6.68 -3.13 2.53
N GLY A 129 6.88 -2.29 3.54
CA GLY A 129 8.20 -1.90 4.03
C GLY A 129 9.04 -3.12 4.42
N ARG A 130 10.34 -3.08 4.10
CA ARG A 130 11.31 -4.14 4.40
C ARG A 130 12.50 -3.57 5.17
N GLY A 131 13.26 -4.45 5.80
CA GLY A 131 14.46 -4.13 6.57
C GLY A 131 14.16 -3.85 8.04
N PHE A 132 15.14 -3.27 8.72
CA PHE A 132 15.06 -2.94 10.14
C PHE A 132 15.26 -1.44 10.36
N SER A 133 14.60 -0.90 11.39
CA SER A 133 14.88 0.45 11.85
C SER A 133 16.29 0.54 12.45
N ARG A 134 16.72 1.76 12.80
CA ARG A 134 18.03 1.96 13.44
C ARG A 134 18.14 1.23 14.78
N ASP A 135 17.03 1.00 15.45
CA ASP A 135 16.96 0.31 16.74
C ASP A 135 16.80 -1.21 16.57
N GLY A 136 16.92 -1.73 15.35
CA GLY A 136 16.78 -3.15 15.05
C GLY A 136 15.32 -3.64 15.03
N LEU A 137 14.34 -2.74 15.01
CA LEU A 137 12.92 -3.10 14.98
C LEU A 137 12.46 -3.43 13.56
N THR A 138 11.62 -4.45 13.43
CA THR A 138 10.89 -4.75 12.20
C THR A 138 9.91 -3.61 11.87
N PRO A 139 9.43 -3.52 10.62
CA PRO A 139 8.46 -2.50 10.21
C PRO A 139 7.21 -2.46 11.09
N VAL A 140 6.69 -3.62 11.51
CA VAL A 140 5.50 -3.72 12.36
C VAL A 140 5.78 -3.29 13.79
N GLU A 141 6.92 -3.69 14.36
CA GLU A 141 7.32 -3.26 15.70
C GLU A 141 7.53 -1.75 15.78
N GLU A 142 8.16 -1.17 14.75
CA GLU A 142 8.36 0.27 14.62
C GLU A 142 7.01 1.01 14.53
N LEU A 143 6.06 0.53 13.71
CA LEU A 143 4.72 1.11 13.63
C LEU A 143 3.96 1.06 14.97
N ASN A 144 4.02 -0.09 15.66
CA ASN A 144 3.41 -0.28 16.97
C ASN A 144 4.02 0.60 18.08
N ARG A 145 5.24 1.10 17.85
CA ARG A 145 5.92 2.06 18.73
C ARG A 145 5.40 3.47 18.50
N VAL A 146 5.30 3.90 17.24
CA VAL A 146 5.08 5.31 16.87
C VAL A 146 3.61 5.70 16.68
N ILE A 147 2.72 4.77 16.31
CA ILE A 147 1.29 5.09 16.08
C ILE A 147 0.47 4.81 17.34
N ARG A 148 -0.32 5.81 17.77
CA ARG A 148 -1.22 5.73 18.93
C ARG A 148 -2.63 6.26 18.58
N PRO A 149 -3.71 5.53 18.92
CA PRO A 149 -3.73 4.18 19.48
C PRO A 149 -3.11 3.14 18.52
N ARG A 150 -2.69 1.99 19.07
CA ARG A 150 -2.03 0.95 18.24
C ARG A 150 -2.99 0.46 17.16
N PRO A 151 -2.58 0.39 15.88
CA PRO A 151 -3.44 -0.13 14.82
C PRO A 151 -3.75 -1.60 15.06
N SER A 152 -5.03 -1.98 14.96
CA SER A 152 -5.47 -3.37 15.16
C SER A 152 -5.42 -4.23 13.89
N LYS A 153 -5.26 -3.60 12.72
CA LYS A 153 -5.35 -4.23 11.39
C LYS A 153 -4.06 -4.08 10.58
N LEU A 154 -2.93 -4.45 11.17
CA LEU A 154 -1.64 -4.46 10.49
C LEU A 154 -1.46 -5.76 9.69
N VAL A 155 -1.21 -5.61 8.39
CA VAL A 155 -0.94 -6.73 7.47
C VAL A 155 0.48 -6.61 6.98
N VAL A 156 1.32 -7.60 7.28
CA VAL A 156 2.65 -7.72 6.65
C VAL A 156 2.46 -8.23 5.24
N VAL A 157 3.06 -7.53 4.27
CA VAL A 157 3.03 -7.92 2.87
C VAL A 157 4.41 -8.38 2.43
N SER A 158 4.49 -9.61 1.92
CA SER A 158 5.67 -10.13 1.23
C SER A 158 5.39 -10.26 -0.26
N GLY A 159 6.40 -9.97 -1.06
CA GLY A 159 6.21 -9.70 -2.48
C GLY A 159 5.61 -8.31 -2.74
N PRO A 160 5.47 -7.91 -4.02
CA PRO A 160 6.12 -8.54 -5.18
C PRO A 160 7.65 -8.42 -5.13
N LEU A 161 8.33 -9.25 -5.92
CA LEU A 161 9.80 -9.28 -5.97
C LEU A 161 10.38 -8.08 -6.73
N PHE A 162 9.75 -7.70 -7.84
CA PHE A 162 10.20 -6.63 -8.72
C PHE A 162 9.09 -5.61 -9.00
N ALA A 163 9.23 -4.40 -8.46
CA ALA A 163 8.26 -3.32 -8.66
C ALA A 163 8.08 -2.96 -10.15
N LYS A 164 9.15 -3.04 -10.94
CA LYS A 164 9.13 -2.76 -12.38
C LYS A 164 8.21 -3.72 -13.14
N GLU A 165 8.31 -5.01 -12.86
CA GLU A 165 7.48 -6.04 -13.51
C GLU A 165 6.01 -5.88 -13.11
N TRP A 166 5.77 -5.61 -11.82
CA TRP A 166 4.43 -5.38 -11.31
C TRP A 166 3.76 -4.15 -11.94
N ALA A 167 4.51 -3.05 -12.09
CA ALA A 167 4.04 -1.86 -12.80
C ALA A 167 3.73 -2.18 -14.27
N ALA A 168 4.60 -2.91 -14.98
CA ALA A 168 4.40 -3.26 -16.38
C ALA A 168 3.13 -4.12 -16.60
N ALA A 169 2.93 -5.14 -15.76
CA ALA A 169 1.74 -5.99 -15.79
C ALA A 169 0.44 -5.22 -15.50
N SER A 170 0.54 -4.09 -14.79
CA SER A 170 -0.61 -3.25 -14.44
C SER A 170 -0.94 -2.20 -15.50
N VAL A 171 0.02 -1.80 -16.33
CA VAL A 171 -0.19 -0.80 -17.39
C VAL A 171 -0.85 -1.40 -18.64
N GLN A 172 -0.55 -2.66 -18.97
CA GLN A 172 -1.02 -3.32 -20.20
C GLN A 172 -2.56 -3.44 -20.30
N GLU A 173 -3.24 -3.53 -19.17
CA GLU A 173 -4.71 -3.54 -19.11
C GLU A 173 -5.33 -2.14 -19.20
N ASN A 174 -4.55 -1.09 -18.91
CA ASN A 174 -5.07 0.27 -19.01
C ASN A 174 -5.23 0.74 -20.47
N THR A 175 -4.54 0.11 -21.42
CA THR A 175 -4.49 0.47 -22.84
C THR A 175 -5.31 -0.44 -23.76
N THR A 176 -5.71 -1.63 -23.31
CA THR A 176 -6.41 -2.64 -24.13
C THR A 176 -7.93 -2.51 -24.06
N SER A 177 -8.46 -1.35 -24.46
CA SER A 177 -9.90 -1.13 -24.65
C SER A 177 -10.37 -1.35 -26.10
N LYS A 178 -9.66 -2.19 -26.88
CA LYS A 178 -10.07 -2.55 -28.25
C LYS A 178 -10.07 -4.06 -28.45
N SER A 179 -11.29 -4.62 -28.44
CA SER A 179 -11.72 -5.76 -29.27
C SER A 179 -10.89 -7.06 -29.17
N SER A 180 -11.23 -7.95 -28.24
CA SER A 180 -11.43 -9.36 -28.56
C SER A 180 -12.27 -10.06 -27.48
N SER A 181 -13.23 -10.88 -27.90
CA SER A 181 -14.25 -11.56 -27.10
C SER A 181 -13.75 -12.81 -26.38
N HIS A 182 -12.50 -12.82 -25.93
CA HIS A 182 -12.01 -13.84 -25.00
C HIS A 182 -11.76 -13.15 -23.66
N ALA A 183 -12.57 -13.51 -22.67
CA ALA A 183 -12.31 -13.19 -21.27
C ALA A 183 -11.02 -13.92 -20.85
N ALA A 184 -9.87 -13.38 -21.27
CA ALA A 184 -8.58 -13.82 -20.80
C ALA A 184 -8.57 -13.58 -19.29
N SER A 185 -8.34 -14.64 -18.52
CA SER A 185 -8.12 -14.52 -17.09
C SER A 185 -6.98 -13.52 -16.87
N SER A 186 -7.32 -12.36 -16.30
CA SER A 186 -6.45 -11.19 -16.12
C SER A 186 -5.44 -11.39 -14.99
N ASN A 187 -4.79 -12.55 -14.94
CA ASN A 187 -3.77 -12.83 -13.94
C ASN A 187 -2.54 -11.97 -14.26
N SER A 188 -2.05 -11.20 -13.29
CA SER A 188 -0.89 -10.33 -13.47
C SER A 188 0.45 -11.10 -13.49
N GLY A 189 0.43 -12.39 -13.17
CA GLY A 189 1.62 -13.23 -12.97
C GLY A 189 2.38 -12.90 -11.68
N VAL A 190 1.87 -11.96 -10.88
CA VAL A 190 2.49 -11.49 -9.65
C VAL A 190 1.89 -12.21 -8.45
N SER A 191 2.77 -12.67 -7.55
CA SER A 191 2.37 -13.29 -6.29
C SER A 191 2.59 -12.33 -5.13
N ILE A 192 1.60 -12.28 -4.22
CA ILE A 192 1.64 -11.48 -3.00
C ILE A 192 1.22 -12.36 -1.83
N ALA A 193 1.98 -12.31 -0.75
CA ALA A 193 1.69 -13.03 0.48
C ALA A 193 1.36 -12.07 1.62
N PHE A 194 0.31 -12.38 2.38
CA PHE A 194 -0.15 -11.61 3.53
C PHE A 194 0.00 -12.40 4.82
N ALA A 195 0.38 -11.71 5.89
CA ALA A 195 0.38 -12.24 7.24
C ALA A 195 -0.16 -11.18 8.22
N MET A 196 -0.86 -11.64 9.25
CA MET A 196 -1.30 -10.84 10.40
C MET A 196 -0.88 -11.55 11.68
N ALA A 197 -0.92 -10.84 12.81
CA ALA A 197 -0.62 -11.45 14.10
C ALA A 197 -1.62 -12.56 14.45
N ASP A 198 -1.13 -13.65 15.04
CA ASP A 198 -1.97 -14.80 15.43
C ASP A 198 -3.09 -14.44 16.44
N ALA A 199 -2.87 -13.39 17.23
CA ALA A 199 -3.84 -12.90 18.19
C ALA A 199 -4.97 -12.05 17.56
N THR A 200 -4.93 -11.78 16.25
CA THR A 200 -6.01 -11.07 15.55
C THR A 200 -7.29 -11.89 15.60
N ASP A 201 -8.40 -11.25 15.94
CA ASP A 201 -9.70 -11.90 16.00
C ASP A 201 -10.16 -12.40 14.62
N ALA A 202 -10.98 -13.46 14.61
CA ALA A 202 -11.37 -14.15 13.38
C ALA A 202 -12.20 -13.26 12.44
N GLU A 203 -13.04 -12.38 12.99
CA GLU A 203 -13.88 -11.47 12.20
C GLU A 203 -13.03 -10.42 11.49
N THR A 204 -12.09 -9.79 12.20
CA THR A 204 -11.12 -8.85 11.63
C THR A 204 -10.26 -9.54 10.58
N LEU A 205 -9.74 -10.74 10.86
CA LEU A 205 -8.93 -11.49 9.89
C LEU A 205 -9.73 -11.79 8.61
N GLN A 206 -11.01 -12.17 8.75
CA GLN A 206 -11.87 -12.42 7.59
C GLN A 206 -12.18 -11.14 6.81
N ALA A 207 -12.50 -10.05 7.49
CA ALA A 207 -12.76 -8.75 6.85
C ALA A 207 -11.54 -8.25 6.06
N VAL A 208 -10.33 -8.41 6.60
CA VAL A 208 -9.09 -8.03 5.91
C VAL A 208 -8.81 -8.98 4.73
N LYS A 209 -9.10 -10.28 4.86
CA LYS A 209 -9.02 -11.23 3.73
C LYS A 209 -9.93 -10.81 2.58
N ASP A 210 -11.18 -10.49 2.87
CA ASP A 210 -12.16 -10.08 1.87
C ASP A 210 -11.71 -8.79 1.15
N ILE A 211 -11.20 -7.81 1.91
CA ILE A 211 -10.59 -6.60 1.35
C ILE A 211 -9.41 -6.97 0.45
N SER A 212 -8.49 -7.81 0.92
CA SER A 212 -7.29 -8.18 0.14
C SER A 212 -7.62 -8.90 -1.17
N GLN A 213 -8.58 -9.82 -1.16
CA GLN A 213 -8.98 -10.55 -2.36
C GLN A 213 -9.60 -9.62 -3.41
N ARG A 214 -10.34 -8.60 -2.97
CA ARG A 214 -10.89 -7.58 -3.86
C ARG A 214 -9.81 -6.64 -4.40
N LEU A 215 -8.90 -6.17 -3.55
CA LEU A 215 -7.86 -5.21 -3.94
C LEU A 215 -6.82 -5.80 -4.91
N TRP A 216 -6.59 -7.11 -4.84
CA TRP A 216 -5.58 -7.83 -5.61
C TRP A 216 -6.15 -9.07 -6.32
N CYS A 217 -7.31 -8.92 -6.97
CA CYS A 217 -8.00 -10.04 -7.63
C CYS A 217 -7.26 -10.58 -8.86
N ARG A 218 -6.36 -9.78 -9.45
CA ARG A 218 -5.47 -10.16 -10.57
C ARG A 218 -4.20 -10.85 -10.10
N GLU A 219 -3.77 -10.61 -8.87
CA GLU A 219 -2.56 -11.19 -8.29
C GLU A 219 -2.86 -12.56 -7.66
N SER A 220 -1.84 -13.41 -7.57
CA SER A 220 -1.91 -14.65 -6.81
C SER A 220 -1.72 -14.35 -5.32
N VAL A 221 -2.82 -14.20 -4.60
CA VAL A 221 -2.84 -13.88 -3.16
C VAL A 221 -2.73 -15.13 -2.30
N THR A 222 -1.72 -15.17 -1.41
CA THR A 222 -1.56 -16.22 -0.40
C THR A 222 -1.63 -15.64 1.01
N TRP A 223 -2.43 -16.26 1.87
CA TRP A 223 -2.47 -15.91 3.29
C TRP A 223 -1.63 -16.89 4.11
N LEU A 224 -0.54 -16.41 4.67
CA LEU A 224 0.34 -17.18 5.53
C LEU A 224 -0.31 -17.38 6.89
N LYS A 225 -0.18 -18.59 7.42
CA LYS A 225 -0.50 -18.92 8.82
C LYS A 225 0.80 -19.30 9.49
N GLU A 226 1.02 -18.89 10.74
CA GLU A 226 2.12 -19.48 11.50
C GLU A 226 1.96 -21.00 11.51
N PRO A 227 3.05 -21.76 11.29
CA PRO A 227 3.01 -23.18 11.55
C PRO A 227 2.66 -23.35 13.03
N LYS A 228 1.55 -24.04 13.32
CA LYS A 228 1.19 -24.41 14.70
C LYS A 228 2.46 -24.95 15.35
N SER A 229 2.94 -24.28 16.41
CA SER A 229 4.17 -24.66 17.08
C SER A 229 4.22 -26.16 17.24
N PHE A 230 5.07 -26.81 16.46
CA PHE A 230 5.36 -28.22 16.64
C PHE A 230 6.18 -28.22 17.93
N ARG A 231 5.52 -28.49 19.06
CA ARG A 231 6.24 -28.92 20.26
C ARG A 231 6.59 -30.38 19.99
N PRO A 232 7.82 -30.73 19.61
CA PRO A 232 8.23 -32.11 19.77
C PRO A 232 8.17 -32.35 21.28
N SER A 233 7.23 -33.20 21.70
CA SER A 233 7.23 -33.77 23.04
C SER A 233 8.43 -34.70 23.13
N PHE A 234 9.61 -34.13 23.37
CA PHE A 234 10.74 -34.89 23.87
C PHE A 234 10.46 -35.12 25.37
N THR A 235 9.74 -36.19 25.65
CA THR A 235 9.83 -36.86 26.94
C THR A 235 11.15 -37.63 26.93
N CYS A 236 12.14 -37.15 27.67
CA CYS A 236 13.21 -38.00 28.19
C CYS A 236 12.65 -38.89 29.31
#